data_AF-A0A938EZ23-F1
#
_entry.id   AF-A0A938EZ23-F1
#
_cell.length_a   1.000
_cell.length_b   1.000
_cell.length_c   1.000
_cell.angle_alpha   90.00
_cell.angle_beta   90.00
_cell.angle_gamma   90.00
#
_symmetry.space_group_name_H-M   'P 1'
#
loop_
_entity.id
_entity.type
_entity.pdbx_description
1 polymer ?
#
loop_
_entity_poly.entity_id
_entity_poly.type
_entity_poly.pdbx_seq_one_letter_code
_entity_poly.pdbx_strand_id
1 'polypeptide(L)'
;MKEKLKKKNYNKYTGIADRFPFIIIAVIFAIAIVFIFQFKARYPLTFFSGKITETQQTESASYSILITSPSNEQVFNFVSKNELVPIEVKSSEIEGFDYRINIIINDKDTIKAFSSPPYKYDWKPQVEGDYVIVANLVDSTNKILSSSNKVRFAVRYSAEVTAAESIASTDDSTETLETSEDGSPAIMLRIFEGPVYSEFDDICYYRIEAIVTGDPEPTVIFSKDDSSGVWGPLKTQINLKRSSPNYTLTAIAKNSIGESVDSITLYWGCGPLTR
;
A
#
# COMPACT_ATOMS: atom_id res chain seq x y z
N MET A 1 9.57 9.03 118.52
CA MET A 1 10.78 8.26 118.12
C MET A 1 11.12 8.67 116.69
N LYS A 2 12.25 9.36 116.46
CA LYS A 2 12.67 9.83 115.13
C LYS A 2 13.52 8.74 114.47
N GLU A 3 13.06 8.17 113.36
CA GLU A 3 13.86 7.23 112.58
C GLU A 3 14.48 7.93 111.36
N LYS A 4 15.81 8.08 111.39
CA LYS A 4 16.64 8.57 110.28
C LYS A 4 16.80 7.44 109.27
N LEU A 5 16.33 7.64 108.03
CA LEU A 5 16.70 6.77 106.92
C LEU A 5 17.75 7.43 106.02
N LYS A 6 18.87 6.70 105.89
CA LYS A 6 20.13 6.98 105.19
C LYS A 6 19.91 7.36 103.72
N LYS A 7 20.48 8.50 103.32
CA LYS A 7 20.65 8.88 101.91
C LYS A 7 21.76 8.01 101.30
N LYS A 8 21.43 7.12 100.35
CA LYS A 8 22.42 6.34 99.59
C LYS A 8 23.02 7.22 98.50
N ASN A 9 24.34 7.43 98.55
CA ASN A 9 25.11 8.02 97.48
C ASN A 9 25.42 6.95 96.42
N TYR A 10 24.88 7.12 95.22
CA TYR A 10 25.24 6.30 94.07
C TYR A 10 26.50 6.93 93.44
N ASN A 11 27.63 6.25 93.57
CA ASN A 11 28.86 6.61 92.88
C ASN A 11 28.64 6.50 91.37
N LYS A 12 28.75 7.64 90.70
CA LYS A 12 28.55 7.81 89.26
C LYS A 12 29.85 7.51 88.53
N TYR A 13 30.11 6.23 88.26
CA TYR A 13 31.15 5.80 87.32
C TYR A 13 30.56 4.78 86.35
N THR A 14 29.95 5.29 85.27
CA THR A 14 29.66 4.48 84.08
C THR A 14 30.95 4.38 83.27
N GLY A 15 31.58 3.20 83.31
CA GLY A 15 32.78 2.88 82.55
C GLY A 15 32.54 3.01 81.05
N ILE A 16 33.61 3.29 80.31
CA ILE A 16 33.61 3.58 78.85
C ILE A 16 32.92 2.46 78.03
N ALA A 17 32.90 1.23 78.54
CA ALA A 17 32.22 0.08 77.92
C ALA A 17 30.69 0.20 77.85
N ASP A 18 30.05 0.95 78.73
CA ASP A 18 28.58 1.07 78.78
C ASP A 18 28.05 2.16 77.82
N ARG A 19 28.95 2.95 77.23
CA ARG A 19 28.65 3.98 76.22
C ARG A 19 28.97 3.52 74.79
N PHE A 20 29.54 2.33 74.62
CA PHE A 20 29.91 1.77 73.33
C PHE A 20 28.75 1.70 72.32
N PRO A 21 27.51 1.33 72.69
CA PRO A 21 26.39 1.34 71.76
C PRO A 21 26.06 2.75 71.25
N PHE A 22 26.10 3.74 72.14
CA PHE A 22 25.81 5.13 71.81
C PHE A 22 26.90 5.78 70.95
N ILE A 23 28.17 5.42 71.17
CA ILE A 23 29.29 5.89 70.35
C ILE A 23 29.18 5.33 68.93
N ILE A 24 28.83 4.04 68.78
CA ILE A 24 28.62 3.44 67.45
C ILE A 24 27.45 4.12 66.72
N ILE A 25 26.32 4.36 67.41
CA ILE A 25 25.17 5.07 66.83
C ILE A 25 25.58 6.49 66.40
N ALA A 26 26.34 7.20 67.22
CA ALA A 26 26.81 8.55 66.88
C ALA A 26 27.73 8.56 65.65
N VAL A 27 28.60 7.55 65.49
CA VAL A 27 29.48 7.41 64.32
C VAL A 27 28.67 7.09 63.06
N ILE A 28 27.67 6.22 63.14
CA ILE A 28 26.78 5.92 62.01
C ILE A 28 26.04 7.19 61.56
N PHE A 29 25.52 7.98 62.50
CA PHE A 29 24.86 9.25 62.18
C PHE A 29 25.82 10.25 61.53
N ALA A 30 27.06 10.36 62.02
CA ALA A 30 28.06 11.24 61.43
C ALA A 30 28.39 10.84 59.97
N ILE A 31 28.55 9.54 59.70
CA ILE A 31 28.81 9.02 58.34
C ILE A 31 27.60 9.25 57.44
N ALA A 32 26.37 9.03 57.92
CA ALA A 32 25.15 9.28 57.16
C ALA A 32 25.00 10.75 56.76
N ILE A 33 25.31 11.69 57.66
CA ILE A 33 25.29 13.12 57.38
C ILE A 33 26.29 13.48 56.28
N VAL A 34 27.52 12.96 56.35
CA VAL A 34 28.54 13.17 55.31
C VAL A 34 28.05 12.62 53.96
N PHE A 35 27.43 11.44 53.94
CA PHE A 35 26.85 10.86 52.73
C PHE A 35 25.74 11.74 52.14
N ILE A 36 24.85 12.28 52.96
CA ILE A 36 23.76 13.18 52.52
C ILE A 36 24.33 14.47 51.90
N PHE A 37 25.37 15.06 52.49
CA PHE A 37 26.00 16.25 51.93
C PHE A 37 26.70 15.98 50.60
N GLN A 38 27.41 14.85 50.47
CA GLN A 38 28.04 14.45 49.22
C GLN A 38 27.01 14.10 48.13
N PHE A 39 25.88 13.50 48.52
CA PHE A 39 24.80 13.17 47.59
C PHE A 39 24.08 14.43 47.08
N LYS A 40 23.80 15.42 47.94
CA LYS A 40 23.20 16.70 47.53
C LYS A 40 24.08 17.52 46.58
N ALA A 41 25.40 17.42 46.70
CA ALA A 41 26.33 18.13 45.81
C ALA A 41 26.40 17.51 44.41
N ARG A 42 26.22 16.19 44.28
CA ARG A 42 26.25 15.48 42.98
C ARG A 42 24.87 15.27 42.33
N TYR A 43 23.81 15.28 43.12
CA TYR A 43 22.43 15.10 42.66
C TYR A 43 21.58 16.28 43.15
N PRO A 44 21.59 17.43 42.45
CA PRO A 44 20.71 18.54 42.79
C PRO A 44 19.25 18.08 42.69
N LEU A 45 18.49 18.23 43.78
CA LEU A 45 17.08 17.87 43.89
C LEU A 45 16.16 18.85 43.13
N THR A 46 16.54 19.24 41.91
CA THR A 46 15.69 20.03 41.00
C THR A 46 14.49 19.24 40.50
N PHE A 47 14.32 17.98 40.93
CA PHE A 47 13.20 17.11 40.60
C PHE A 47 11.95 17.27 41.48
N PHE A 48 12.05 17.98 42.62
CA PHE A 48 10.94 18.19 43.57
C PHE A 48 10.65 19.68 43.85
N SER A 49 11.05 20.59 42.95
CA SER A 49 10.60 21.98 43.02
C SER A 49 9.32 22.11 42.19
N GLY A 50 8.20 21.78 42.82
CA GLY A 50 6.87 22.16 42.34
C GLY A 50 6.71 23.67 42.39
N LYS A 51 7.28 24.38 41.40
CA LYS A 51 6.51 25.43 40.76
C LYS A 51 5.42 24.67 40.01
N ILE A 52 4.19 24.88 40.44
CA ILE A 52 3.00 24.40 39.75
C ILE A 52 2.97 25.16 38.43
N THR A 53 3.67 24.65 37.43
CA THR A 53 3.32 24.90 36.05
C THR A 53 2.24 23.88 35.77
N GLU A 54 1.04 24.34 35.45
CA GLU A 54 0.06 23.53 34.74
C GLU A 54 0.75 23.01 33.47
N THR A 55 1.38 21.85 33.58
CA THR A 55 1.67 20.99 32.46
C THR A 55 0.84 19.78 32.77
N GLN A 56 -0.29 19.76 32.06
CA GLN A 56 -1.25 18.68 32.01
C GLN A 56 -0.53 17.34 32.15
N GLN A 57 -1.04 16.52 33.05
CA GLN A 57 -0.95 15.08 33.04
C GLN A 57 -0.98 14.61 31.58
N THR A 58 0.21 14.34 31.01
CA THR A 58 0.30 13.57 29.78
C THR A 58 0.02 12.15 30.22
N GLU A 59 -1.26 11.86 30.37
CA GLU A 59 -1.79 10.55 30.06
C GLU A 59 -1.12 10.17 28.74
N SER A 60 -0.22 9.19 28.78
CA SER A 60 0.37 8.63 27.57
C SER A 60 -0.73 7.88 26.83
N ALA A 61 -1.70 8.62 26.29
CA ALA A 61 -2.61 8.13 25.29
C ALA A 61 -1.72 7.79 24.09
N SER A 62 -1.36 6.51 23.96
CA SER A 62 -0.64 6.03 22.79
C SER A 62 -1.65 5.94 21.66
N TYR A 63 -1.92 7.07 21.02
CA TYR A 63 -2.77 7.12 19.83
C TYR A 63 -2.13 6.26 18.74
N SER A 64 -2.80 5.18 18.37
CA SER A 64 -2.34 4.30 17.29
C SER A 64 -3.24 4.45 16.09
N ILE A 65 -2.64 4.71 14.93
CA ILE A 65 -3.31 4.67 13.64
C ILE A 65 -2.61 3.66 12.74
N LEU A 66 -3.39 2.89 11.98
CA LEU A 66 -2.89 1.82 11.12
C LEU A 66 -3.68 1.79 9.82
N ILE A 67 -2.98 1.83 8.69
CA ILE A 67 -3.57 1.56 7.38
C ILE A 67 -3.71 0.04 7.23
N THR A 68 -4.94 -0.43 7.09
CA THR A 68 -5.26 -1.85 6.91
C THR A 68 -5.56 -2.22 5.47
N SER A 69 -5.91 -1.25 4.62
CA SER A 69 -6.03 -1.41 3.18
C SER A 69 -5.53 -0.15 2.47
N PRO A 70 -4.78 -0.27 1.35
CA PRO A 70 -4.23 -1.51 0.79
C PRO A 70 -3.21 -2.21 1.69
N SER A 71 -2.91 -3.47 1.36
CA SER A 71 -1.82 -4.21 1.99
C SER A 71 -0.47 -3.76 1.42
N ASN A 72 0.61 -3.93 2.19
CA ASN A 72 1.94 -3.56 1.72
C ASN A 72 2.37 -4.47 0.56
N GLU A 73 2.93 -3.86 -0.48
CA GLU A 73 3.32 -4.44 -1.76
C GLU A 73 2.15 -4.98 -2.60
N GLN A 74 0.91 -4.60 -2.27
CA GLN A 74 -0.25 -4.96 -3.08
C GLN A 74 -0.13 -4.40 -4.50
N VAL A 75 -0.54 -5.18 -5.49
CA VAL A 75 -0.63 -4.74 -6.88
C VAL A 75 -2.10 -4.69 -7.28
N PHE A 76 -2.55 -3.53 -7.74
CA PHE A 76 -3.85 -3.32 -8.37
C PHE A 76 -3.67 -3.33 -9.88
N ASN A 77 -4.29 -4.31 -10.55
CA ASN A 77 -4.34 -4.38 -12.00
C ASN A 77 -5.70 -3.84 -12.45
N PHE A 78 -5.75 -2.55 -12.74
CA PHE A 78 -6.95 -1.88 -13.19
C PHE A 78 -7.13 -2.07 -14.69
N VAL A 79 -8.32 -2.47 -15.04
CA VAL A 79 -8.86 -2.70 -16.37
C VAL A 79 -9.32 -1.34 -16.98
N SER A 80 -9.75 -0.39 -16.13
CA SER A 80 -10.19 0.95 -16.52
C SER A 80 -9.61 2.05 -15.63
N LYS A 81 -9.47 3.25 -16.20
CA LYS A 81 -9.08 4.46 -15.44
C LYS A 81 -10.12 4.88 -14.39
N ASN A 82 -11.30 4.27 -14.35
CA ASN A 82 -12.35 4.59 -13.40
C ASN A 82 -12.34 3.73 -12.12
N GLU A 83 -11.42 2.77 -12.03
CA GLU A 83 -11.29 1.93 -10.83
C GLU A 83 -10.66 2.67 -9.65
N LEU A 84 -10.96 2.15 -8.46
CA LEU A 84 -10.68 2.79 -7.19
C LEU A 84 -9.85 1.86 -6.32
N VAL A 85 -8.88 2.43 -5.61
CA VAL A 85 -8.12 1.76 -4.56
C VAL A 85 -8.85 1.97 -3.23
N PRO A 86 -9.32 0.90 -2.57
CA PRO A 86 -9.96 1.03 -1.26
C PRO A 86 -8.92 1.29 -0.18
N ILE A 87 -8.99 2.46 0.44
CA ILE A 87 -8.14 2.85 1.57
C ILE A 87 -8.95 2.73 2.85
N GLU A 88 -8.43 1.96 3.80
CA GLU A 88 -9.02 1.79 5.12
C GLU A 88 -7.99 2.06 6.22
N VAL A 89 -8.39 2.90 7.17
CA VAL A 89 -7.58 3.23 8.35
C VAL A 89 -8.31 2.78 9.61
N LYS A 90 -7.58 2.11 10.51
CA LYS A 90 -8.02 1.84 11.87
C LYS A 90 -7.31 2.78 12.83
N SER A 91 -8.02 3.20 13.85
CA SER A 91 -7.48 4.02 14.92
C SER A 91 -7.91 3.49 16.28
N SER A 92 -7.11 3.76 17.29
CA SER A 92 -7.44 3.48 18.69
C SER A 92 -7.18 4.73 19.52
N GLU A 93 -8.03 4.97 20.51
CA GLU A 93 -7.92 6.06 21.49
C GLU A 93 -8.01 7.48 20.90
N ILE A 94 -8.63 7.68 19.73
CA ILE A 94 -8.83 9.02 19.14
C ILE A 94 -10.29 9.49 19.14
N GLU A 95 -11.22 8.65 19.58
CA GLU A 95 -12.65 8.97 19.56
C GLU A 95 -12.98 10.00 20.65
N GLY A 96 -13.75 11.04 20.30
CA GLY A 96 -14.15 12.10 21.23
C GLY A 96 -13.20 13.30 21.32
N PHE A 97 -12.09 13.30 20.57
CA PHE A 97 -11.21 14.45 20.40
C PHE A 97 -11.43 15.12 19.03
N ASP A 98 -11.15 16.42 18.92
CA ASP A 98 -11.17 17.18 17.65
C ASP A 98 -9.90 16.91 16.83
N TYR A 99 -9.63 15.62 16.60
CA TYR A 99 -8.50 15.15 15.81
C TYR A 99 -8.93 14.78 14.41
N ARG A 100 -8.00 14.89 13.47
CA ARG A 100 -8.23 14.52 12.07
C ARG A 100 -7.20 13.51 11.61
N ILE A 101 -7.64 12.54 10.83
CA ILE A 101 -6.75 11.62 10.11
C ILE A 101 -6.59 12.14 8.68
N ASN A 102 -5.37 12.54 8.34
CA ASN A 102 -5.00 12.98 7.00
C ASN A 102 -4.29 11.83 6.26
N ILE A 103 -4.85 11.39 5.13
CA ILE A 103 -4.18 10.44 4.23
C ILE A 103 -3.28 11.22 3.28
N ILE A 104 -2.00 10.88 3.25
CA ILE A 104 -0.97 11.47 2.40
C ILE A 104 -0.51 10.42 1.39
N ILE A 105 -0.38 10.82 0.12
CA ILE A 105 0.17 10.00 -0.96
C ILE A 105 1.50 10.58 -1.43
N ASN A 106 2.48 9.69 -1.63
CA ASN A 106 3.82 9.99 -2.14
C ASN A 106 4.54 11.10 -1.37
N ASP A 107 4.32 11.16 -0.05
CA ASP A 107 4.88 12.17 0.87
C ASP A 107 4.61 13.64 0.46
N LYS A 108 3.56 13.89 -0.35
CA LYS A 108 3.23 15.24 -0.85
C LYS A 108 1.89 15.73 -0.28
N ASP A 109 0.80 15.40 -0.97
CA ASP A 109 -0.48 16.03 -0.74
C ASP A 109 -1.39 15.19 0.16
N THR A 110 -2.17 15.87 0.99
CA THR A 110 -3.27 15.25 1.72
C THR A 110 -4.43 15.03 0.75
N ILE A 111 -4.72 13.77 0.43
CA ILE A 111 -5.80 13.40 -0.49
C ILE A 111 -7.17 13.36 0.18
N LYS A 112 -7.20 13.11 1.49
CA LYS A 112 -8.43 13.00 2.27
C LYS A 112 -8.15 13.26 3.75
N ALA A 113 -9.06 13.97 4.40
CA ALA A 113 -9.10 14.12 5.85
C ALA A 113 -10.39 13.49 6.40
N PHE A 114 -10.30 12.84 7.55
CA PHE A 114 -11.45 12.33 8.29
C PHE A 114 -11.52 12.93 9.69
N SER A 115 -12.72 13.27 10.12
CA SER A 115 -13.04 13.74 11.47
C SER A 115 -13.83 12.73 12.31
N SER A 116 -14.32 11.64 11.69
CA SER A 116 -15.11 10.61 12.38
C SER A 116 -15.03 9.25 11.66
N PRO A 117 -15.13 8.13 12.39
CA PRO A 117 -15.20 6.80 11.78
C PRO A 117 -16.55 6.58 11.06
N PRO A 118 -16.63 5.66 10.08
CA PRO A 118 -15.55 4.79 9.58
C PRO A 118 -14.58 5.52 8.63
N TYR A 119 -13.27 5.29 8.81
CA TYR A 119 -12.21 5.92 8.02
C TYR A 119 -11.95 5.15 6.72
N LYS A 120 -12.90 5.21 5.80
CA LYS A 120 -12.85 4.55 4.49
C LYS A 120 -12.84 5.55 3.36
N TYR A 121 -12.02 5.30 2.34
CA TYR A 121 -11.95 6.15 1.16
C TYR A 121 -11.55 5.36 -0.08
N ASP A 122 -12.39 5.43 -1.11
CA ASP A 122 -12.10 4.85 -2.42
C ASP A 122 -11.34 5.88 -3.26
N TRP A 123 -10.03 5.74 -3.30
CA TRP A 123 -9.13 6.67 -3.97
C TRP A 123 -8.98 6.34 -5.45
N LYS A 124 -9.13 7.35 -6.31
CA LYS A 124 -8.95 7.23 -7.75
C LYS A 124 -7.53 7.66 -8.18
N PRO A 125 -6.64 6.72 -8.56
CA PRO A 125 -5.32 7.09 -9.08
C PRO A 125 -5.45 7.85 -10.41
N GLN A 126 -4.60 8.86 -10.59
CA GLN A 126 -4.58 9.68 -11.82
C GLN A 126 -3.62 9.12 -12.88
N VAL A 127 -2.60 8.40 -12.44
CA VAL A 127 -1.54 7.83 -13.27
C VAL A 127 -1.31 6.40 -12.77
N GLU A 128 -0.77 5.53 -13.61
CA GLU A 128 -0.20 4.28 -13.11
C GLU A 128 1.17 4.51 -12.49
N GLY A 129 1.55 3.63 -11.58
CA GLY A 129 2.86 3.71 -10.95
C GLY A 129 2.85 3.17 -9.54
N ASP A 130 3.97 3.38 -8.88
CA ASP A 130 4.16 2.98 -7.49
C ASP A 130 3.76 4.11 -6.56
N TYR A 131 2.98 3.75 -5.57
CA TYR A 131 2.39 4.67 -4.60
C TYR A 131 2.85 4.30 -3.19
N VAL A 132 3.10 5.33 -2.39
CA VAL A 132 3.36 5.21 -0.96
C VAL A 132 2.32 6.01 -0.22
N ILE A 133 1.64 5.38 0.73
CA ILE A 133 0.62 6.05 1.54
C ILE A 133 0.96 6.01 3.02
N VAL A 134 0.65 7.11 3.69
CA VAL A 134 0.83 7.31 5.12
C VAL A 134 -0.38 8.08 5.65
N ALA A 135 -0.91 7.67 6.78
CA ALA A 135 -1.94 8.42 7.50
C ALA A 135 -1.27 9.15 8.67
N ASN A 136 -1.61 10.42 8.83
CA ASN A 136 -1.17 11.25 9.95
C ASN A 136 -2.36 11.67 10.79
N LEU A 137 -2.26 11.44 12.10
CA LEU A 137 -3.18 11.99 13.07
C LEU A 137 -2.73 13.41 13.39
N VAL A 138 -3.60 14.38 13.18
CA VAL A 138 -3.34 15.80 13.46
C VAL A 138 -4.35 16.36 14.45
N ASP A 139 -3.90 17.31 15.26
CA ASP A 139 -4.78 18.07 16.17
C ASP A 139 -5.49 19.24 15.46
N SER A 140 -6.29 19.99 16.22
CA SER A 140 -7.00 21.20 15.75
C SER A 140 -6.06 22.31 15.26
N THR A 141 -4.78 22.27 15.64
CA THR A 141 -3.73 23.19 15.19
C THR A 141 -2.91 22.64 14.01
N ASN A 142 -3.30 21.49 13.45
CA ASN A 142 -2.60 20.75 12.39
C ASN A 142 -1.21 20.19 12.80
N LYS A 143 -0.93 20.09 14.10
CA LYS A 143 0.28 19.41 14.57
C LYS A 143 0.11 17.90 14.44
N ILE A 144 1.10 17.23 13.85
CA ILE A 144 1.13 15.76 13.76
C ILE A 144 1.39 15.17 15.14
N LEU A 145 0.45 14.36 15.62
CA LEU A 145 0.51 13.65 16.90
C LEU A 145 1.05 12.22 16.73
N SER A 146 0.66 11.55 15.64
CA SER A 146 1.04 10.16 15.35
C SER A 146 0.98 9.90 13.85
N SER A 147 1.75 8.91 13.38
CA SER A 147 1.81 8.49 11.97
C SER A 147 1.60 6.99 11.87
N SER A 148 0.94 6.54 10.81
CA SER A 148 0.70 5.12 10.56
C SER A 148 1.93 4.39 10.02
N ASN A 149 1.76 3.08 9.79
CA ASN A 149 2.63 2.33 8.88
C ASN A 149 2.67 2.98 7.49
N LYS A 150 3.83 2.92 6.85
CA LYS A 150 3.97 3.24 5.43
C LYS A 150 3.55 2.03 4.60
N VAL A 151 2.60 2.22 3.70
CA VAL A 151 2.14 1.16 2.79
C VAL A 151 2.59 1.51 1.38
N ARG A 152 3.31 0.60 0.75
CA ARG A 152 3.68 0.69 -0.66
C ARG A 152 2.72 -0.16 -1.47
N PHE A 153 2.24 0.31 -2.60
CA PHE A 153 1.45 -0.51 -3.53
C PHE A 153 1.67 -0.03 -4.95
N ALA A 154 1.37 -0.89 -5.91
CA ALA A 154 1.47 -0.58 -7.33
C ALA A 154 0.07 -0.49 -7.93
N VAL A 155 -0.17 0.54 -8.73
CA VAL A 155 -1.29 0.58 -9.67
C VAL A 155 -0.73 0.35 -11.05
N ARG A 156 -1.30 -0.61 -11.76
CA ARG A 156 -0.98 -0.93 -13.14
C ARG A 156 -2.27 -0.93 -13.92
N TYR A 157 -2.27 -0.30 -15.08
CA TYR A 157 -3.39 -0.49 -16.00
C TYR A 157 -3.10 -1.74 -16.82
N SER A 158 -3.88 -2.80 -16.57
CA SER A 158 -4.07 -3.81 -17.59
C SER A 158 -5.03 -3.20 -18.60
N ALA A 159 -4.66 -3.13 -19.87
CA ALA A 159 -5.65 -2.81 -20.88
C ALA A 159 -6.81 -3.82 -20.78
N GLU A 160 -8.04 -3.33 -20.64
CA GLU A 160 -9.23 -4.13 -20.91
C GLU A 160 -9.13 -4.67 -22.33
N VAL A 161 -8.90 -5.98 -22.43
CA VAL A 161 -9.80 -6.79 -23.25
C VAL A 161 -11.14 -6.69 -22.53
N THR A 162 -12.10 -6.02 -23.16
CA THR A 162 -13.50 -6.06 -22.76
C THR A 162 -13.88 -7.53 -22.64
N ALA A 163 -13.96 -8.02 -21.39
CA ALA A 163 -14.70 -9.22 -21.08
C ALA A 163 -16.18 -8.86 -21.26
N ALA A 164 -16.59 -8.78 -22.52
CA ALA A 164 -17.97 -9.04 -22.87
C ALA A 164 -18.28 -10.44 -22.34
N GLU A 165 -19.41 -10.48 -21.66
CA GLU A 165 -20.07 -11.63 -21.08
C GLU A 165 -19.75 -12.96 -21.78
N SER A 166 -19.70 -13.99 -20.94
CA SER A 166 -20.05 -15.34 -21.35
C SER A 166 -21.34 -15.33 -22.19
N ILE A 167 -21.18 -15.32 -23.51
CA ILE A 167 -22.23 -15.71 -24.44
C ILE A 167 -21.58 -16.71 -25.38
N ALA A 168 -21.71 -17.98 -25.01
CA ALA A 168 -21.87 -19.00 -26.02
C ALA A 168 -23.10 -18.60 -26.84
N SER A 169 -22.89 -18.15 -28.07
CA SER A 169 -23.67 -18.51 -29.27
C SER A 169 -23.23 -17.62 -30.42
N THR A 170 -22.74 -18.28 -31.47
CA THR A 170 -22.81 -17.88 -32.87
C THR A 170 -23.70 -16.68 -33.14
N ASP A 171 -23.12 -15.53 -33.43
CA ASP A 171 -23.80 -14.55 -34.25
C ASP A 171 -22.85 -14.02 -35.33
N ASP A 172 -23.28 -14.27 -36.55
CA ASP A 172 -22.69 -13.91 -37.82
C ASP A 172 -22.90 -12.40 -38.02
N SER A 173 -22.22 -11.58 -37.22
CA SER A 173 -22.14 -10.15 -37.46
C SER A 173 -21.12 -9.90 -38.56
N THR A 174 -21.60 -9.92 -39.80
CA THR A 174 -20.91 -9.41 -40.98
C THR A 174 -20.82 -7.88 -40.85
N GLU A 175 -19.85 -7.39 -40.08
CA GLU A 175 -19.37 -6.01 -40.24
C GLU A 175 -18.83 -5.90 -41.68
N THR A 176 -19.64 -5.26 -42.52
CA THR A 176 -19.32 -5.08 -43.93
C THR A 176 -18.39 -3.88 -44.00
N LEU A 177 -17.14 -4.11 -44.40
CA LEU A 177 -16.22 -3.03 -44.73
C LEU A 177 -16.79 -2.24 -45.91
N GLU A 178 -17.01 -0.94 -45.72
CA GLU A 178 -17.35 -0.07 -46.84
C GLU A 178 -16.10 0.08 -47.72
N THR A 179 -16.26 -0.24 -49.00
CA THR A 179 -15.24 0.04 -50.02
C THR A 179 -15.17 1.55 -50.19
N SER A 180 -13.99 2.11 -50.02
CA SER A 180 -13.75 3.52 -50.32
C SER A 180 -14.00 3.80 -51.81
N GLU A 181 -14.67 4.92 -52.09
CA GLU A 181 -15.03 5.36 -53.45
C GLU A 181 -13.81 5.55 -54.38
N ASP A 182 -12.59 5.64 -53.82
CA ASP A 182 -11.34 5.79 -54.58
C ASP A 182 -10.63 4.45 -54.87
N GLY A 183 -11.16 3.32 -54.41
CA GLY A 183 -10.55 2.00 -54.55
C GLY A 183 -9.33 1.77 -53.63
N SER A 184 -9.08 2.67 -52.67
CA SER A 184 -8.05 2.46 -51.64
C SER A 184 -8.37 1.22 -50.80
N PRO A 185 -7.34 0.52 -50.29
CA PRO A 185 -7.60 -0.67 -49.52
C PRO A 185 -8.13 -0.31 -48.13
N ALA A 186 -9.07 -1.09 -47.61
CA ALA A 186 -9.46 -1.06 -46.21
C ALA A 186 -9.27 -2.45 -45.62
N ILE A 187 -8.80 -2.52 -44.37
CA ILE A 187 -8.52 -3.78 -43.67
C ILE A 187 -9.11 -3.72 -42.26
N MET A 188 -9.65 -4.85 -41.82
CA MET A 188 -10.11 -5.07 -40.46
C MET A 188 -9.76 -6.48 -40.01
N LEU A 189 -9.17 -6.59 -38.83
CA LEU A 189 -8.77 -7.84 -38.21
C LEU A 189 -9.87 -8.34 -37.28
N ARG A 190 -10.27 -9.60 -37.47
CA ARG A 190 -11.27 -10.28 -36.65
C ARG A 190 -10.70 -11.57 -36.07
N ILE A 191 -10.89 -11.77 -34.76
CA ILE A 191 -10.61 -13.06 -34.12
C ILE A 191 -11.78 -13.98 -34.44
N PHE A 192 -11.51 -15.09 -35.13
CA PHE A 192 -12.53 -16.10 -35.40
C PHE A 192 -12.38 -17.34 -34.51
N GLU A 193 -11.23 -17.51 -33.85
CA GLU A 193 -10.99 -18.60 -32.89
C GLU A 193 -9.94 -18.20 -31.85
N GLY A 194 -10.14 -18.57 -30.58
CA GLY A 194 -9.23 -18.28 -29.48
C GLY A 194 -9.81 -17.31 -28.43
N PRO A 195 -9.16 -17.18 -27.26
CA PRO A 195 -7.96 -17.88 -26.82
C PRO A 195 -8.19 -19.39 -26.57
N VAL A 196 -7.39 -20.26 -27.18
CA VAL A 196 -7.39 -21.71 -26.89
C VAL A 196 -6.08 -22.13 -26.24
N TYR A 197 -6.17 -22.82 -25.10
CA TYR A 197 -5.00 -23.36 -24.41
C TYR A 197 -4.54 -24.67 -25.05
N SER A 198 -3.25 -24.78 -25.38
CA SER A 198 -2.59 -26.02 -25.75
C SER A 198 -1.69 -26.49 -24.61
N GLU A 199 -2.09 -27.57 -23.94
CA GLU A 199 -1.34 -28.18 -22.83
C GLU A 199 0.03 -28.73 -23.26
N PHE A 200 0.15 -29.19 -24.51
CA PHE A 200 1.38 -29.81 -25.01
C PHE A 200 2.54 -28.83 -25.13
N ASP A 201 2.24 -27.58 -25.47
CA ASP A 201 3.25 -26.56 -25.77
C ASP A 201 3.26 -25.39 -24.78
N ASP A 202 2.37 -25.40 -23.76
CA ASP A 202 2.09 -24.26 -22.87
C ASP A 202 1.91 -22.97 -23.68
N ILE A 203 0.99 -23.02 -24.65
CA ILE A 203 0.70 -21.93 -25.60
C ILE A 203 -0.79 -21.60 -25.60
N CYS A 204 -1.07 -20.31 -25.74
CA CYS A 204 -2.37 -19.75 -26.05
C CYS A 204 -2.37 -19.38 -27.52
N TYR A 205 -3.16 -20.05 -28.33
CA TYR A 205 -3.26 -19.67 -29.74
C TYR A 205 -4.56 -18.92 -30.03
N TYR A 206 -4.45 -17.97 -30.95
CA TYR A 206 -5.53 -17.22 -31.57
C TYR A 206 -5.48 -17.47 -33.07
N ARG A 207 -6.63 -17.54 -33.72
CA ARG A 207 -6.73 -17.47 -35.17
C ARG A 207 -7.48 -16.20 -35.56
N ILE A 208 -6.84 -15.43 -36.41
CA ILE A 208 -7.29 -14.11 -36.84
C ILE A 208 -7.48 -14.17 -38.35
N GLU A 209 -8.55 -13.56 -38.84
CA GLU A 209 -8.78 -13.33 -40.25
C GLU A 209 -8.77 -11.82 -40.54
N ALA A 210 -8.17 -11.46 -41.69
CA ALA A 210 -8.23 -10.12 -42.24
C ALA A 210 -9.36 -10.05 -43.24
N ILE A 211 -10.33 -9.19 -42.96
CA ILE A 211 -11.37 -8.78 -43.89
C ILE A 211 -10.81 -7.58 -44.64
N VAL A 212 -10.85 -7.61 -45.96
CA VAL A 212 -10.20 -6.58 -46.79
C VAL A 212 -11.08 -6.21 -47.95
N THR A 213 -11.12 -4.92 -48.27
CA THR A 213 -11.77 -4.37 -49.47
C THR A 213 -10.78 -3.48 -50.21
N GLY A 214 -11.05 -3.21 -51.49
CA GLY A 214 -10.21 -2.38 -52.36
C GLY A 214 -10.18 -2.92 -53.78
N ASP A 215 -10.05 -2.02 -54.76
CA ASP A 215 -9.92 -2.36 -56.18
C ASP A 215 -8.77 -1.54 -56.78
N PRO A 216 -7.66 -2.16 -57.23
CA PRO A 216 -7.40 -3.61 -57.34
C PRO A 216 -7.34 -4.36 -55.99
N GLU A 217 -7.56 -5.68 -56.05
CA GLU A 217 -7.56 -6.55 -54.87
C GLU A 217 -6.25 -6.41 -54.06
N PRO A 218 -6.34 -6.02 -52.78
CA PRO A 218 -5.15 -5.80 -51.96
C PRO A 218 -4.48 -7.09 -51.48
N THR A 219 -3.16 -7.05 -51.39
CA THR A 219 -2.37 -8.09 -50.74
C THR A 219 -2.22 -7.79 -49.26
N VAL A 220 -2.47 -8.77 -48.39
CA VAL A 220 -2.31 -8.64 -46.93
C VAL A 220 -0.98 -9.20 -46.45
N ILE A 221 -0.32 -8.48 -45.55
CA ILE A 221 0.89 -8.92 -44.87
C ILE A 221 0.67 -8.79 -43.37
N PHE A 222 0.74 -9.91 -42.66
CA PHE A 222 0.72 -9.95 -41.20
C PHE A 222 2.12 -9.77 -40.62
N SER A 223 2.22 -9.07 -39.50
CA SER A 223 3.46 -8.93 -38.72
C SER A 223 3.97 -10.23 -38.12
N LYS A 224 3.07 -11.21 -37.92
CA LYS A 224 3.41 -12.56 -37.45
C LYS A 224 2.38 -13.59 -37.94
N ASP A 225 2.87 -14.79 -38.21
CA ASP A 225 2.07 -15.99 -38.44
C ASP A 225 2.85 -17.23 -37.99
N ASP A 226 2.35 -17.87 -36.93
CA ASP A 226 2.92 -19.10 -36.36
C ASP A 226 2.37 -20.36 -37.05
N SER A 227 1.43 -20.22 -37.99
CA SER A 227 0.89 -21.34 -38.78
C SER A 227 1.66 -21.64 -40.05
N SER A 228 2.67 -20.83 -40.41
CA SER A 228 3.40 -20.95 -41.68
C SER A 228 2.50 -20.89 -42.92
N GLY A 229 1.44 -20.08 -42.88
CA GLY A 229 0.52 -19.84 -44.00
C GLY A 229 -0.49 -20.97 -44.25
N VAL A 230 -0.61 -21.94 -43.35
CA VAL A 230 -1.51 -23.10 -43.50
C VAL A 230 -2.98 -22.68 -43.70
N TRP A 231 -3.38 -21.51 -43.18
CA TRP A 231 -4.75 -21.00 -43.24
C TRP A 231 -5.05 -20.10 -44.44
N GLY A 232 -4.06 -19.85 -45.31
CA GLY A 232 -4.18 -18.97 -46.46
C GLY A 232 -3.76 -17.51 -46.19
N PRO A 233 -3.77 -16.65 -47.22
CA PRO A 233 -3.16 -15.31 -47.17
C PRO A 233 -3.92 -14.29 -46.30
N LEU A 234 -5.20 -14.56 -46.00
CA LEU A 234 -6.05 -13.69 -45.19
C LEU A 234 -6.21 -14.18 -43.76
N LYS A 235 -5.54 -15.26 -43.36
CA LYS A 235 -5.68 -15.86 -42.04
C LYS A 235 -4.31 -16.12 -41.44
N THR A 236 -4.20 -15.90 -40.14
CA THR A 236 -2.97 -16.12 -39.38
C THR A 236 -3.28 -16.78 -38.05
N GLN A 237 -2.33 -17.56 -37.54
CA GLN A 237 -2.37 -18.06 -36.17
C GLN A 237 -1.29 -17.37 -35.35
N ILE A 238 -1.67 -16.86 -34.17
CA ILE A 238 -0.72 -16.30 -33.21
C ILE A 238 -0.68 -17.16 -31.96
N ASN A 239 0.51 -17.67 -31.68
CA ASN A 239 0.85 -18.39 -30.46
C ASN A 239 1.49 -17.40 -29.48
N LEU A 240 0.80 -17.14 -28.39
CA LEU A 240 1.34 -16.44 -27.23
C LEU A 240 2.06 -17.46 -26.32
N LYS A 241 2.86 -16.98 -25.37
CA LYS A 241 3.47 -17.77 -24.29
C LYS A 241 3.22 -17.06 -22.96
N ARG A 242 3.19 -17.80 -21.85
CA ARG A 242 3.04 -17.20 -20.51
C ARG A 242 4.11 -16.15 -20.19
N SER A 243 5.33 -16.32 -20.73
CA SER A 243 6.43 -15.37 -20.60
C SER A 243 6.27 -14.07 -21.40
N SER A 244 5.38 -14.07 -22.40
CA SER A 244 5.07 -12.93 -23.27
C SER A 244 3.55 -12.77 -23.34
N PRO A 245 2.95 -12.20 -22.28
CA PRO A 245 1.51 -12.29 -22.03
C PRO A 245 0.67 -11.41 -22.96
N ASN A 246 1.29 -10.63 -23.85
CA ASN A 246 0.57 -9.86 -24.85
C ASN A 246 1.39 -9.77 -26.14
N TYR A 247 0.68 -9.55 -27.24
CA TYR A 247 1.26 -9.30 -28.55
C TYR A 247 0.29 -8.47 -29.39
N THR A 248 0.78 -7.38 -29.98
CA THR A 248 0.00 -6.59 -30.95
C THR A 248 0.29 -7.12 -32.35
N LEU A 249 -0.71 -7.77 -32.94
CA LEU A 249 -0.69 -8.18 -34.34
C LEU A 249 -1.06 -6.97 -35.20
N THR A 250 -0.14 -6.56 -36.07
CA THR A 250 -0.39 -5.59 -37.14
C THR A 250 -0.55 -6.32 -38.47
N ALA A 251 -1.49 -5.88 -39.30
CA ALA A 251 -1.64 -6.31 -40.68
C ALA A 251 -1.71 -5.12 -41.62
N ILE A 252 -1.12 -5.27 -42.80
CA ILE A 252 -1.05 -4.23 -43.83
C ILE A 252 -1.74 -4.77 -45.09
N ALA A 253 -2.75 -4.07 -45.57
CA ALA A 253 -3.36 -4.29 -46.87
C ALA A 253 -2.81 -3.28 -47.88
N LYS A 254 -2.28 -3.77 -49.00
CA LYS A 254 -1.65 -2.94 -50.03
C LYS A 254 -2.19 -3.26 -51.41
N ASN A 255 -2.59 -2.24 -52.15
CA ASN A 255 -2.86 -2.33 -53.58
C ASN A 255 -2.12 -1.21 -54.34
N SER A 256 -2.41 -1.05 -55.63
CA SER A 256 -1.78 -0.01 -56.46
C SER A 256 -2.26 1.42 -56.15
N ILE A 257 -3.35 1.57 -55.41
CA ILE A 257 -3.97 2.86 -55.06
C ILE A 257 -3.44 3.36 -53.71
N GLY A 258 -3.24 2.46 -52.74
CA GLY A 258 -2.78 2.84 -51.41
C GLY A 258 -2.42 1.68 -50.50
N GLU A 259 -2.24 2.03 -49.23
CA GLU A 259 -1.92 1.11 -48.14
C GLU A 259 -2.83 1.43 -46.96
N SER A 260 -3.32 0.40 -46.28
CA SER A 260 -4.10 0.50 -45.07
C SER A 260 -3.58 -0.47 -44.03
N VAL A 261 -3.67 -0.08 -42.76
CA VAL A 261 -3.06 -0.79 -41.64
C VAL A 261 -4.10 -0.94 -40.55
N ASP A 262 -4.23 -2.15 -40.04
CA ASP A 262 -5.01 -2.43 -38.85
C ASP A 262 -4.18 -3.21 -37.83
N SER A 263 -4.54 -3.08 -36.55
CA SER A 263 -3.83 -3.72 -35.46
C SER A 263 -4.76 -4.19 -34.37
N ILE A 264 -4.55 -5.42 -33.90
CA ILE A 264 -5.28 -6.02 -32.79
C ILE A 264 -4.30 -6.47 -31.71
N THR A 265 -4.58 -6.14 -30.45
CA THR A 265 -3.76 -6.59 -29.31
C THR A 265 -4.35 -7.85 -28.71
N LEU A 266 -3.54 -8.91 -28.67
CA LEU A 266 -3.85 -10.23 -28.15
C LEU A 266 -3.24 -10.39 -26.76
N TYR A 267 -3.92 -11.14 -25.90
CA TYR A 267 -3.52 -11.33 -24.51
C TYR A 267 -3.46 -12.81 -24.16
N TRP A 268 -2.54 -13.19 -23.30
CA TRP A 268 -2.45 -14.53 -22.74
C TRP A 268 -3.58 -14.73 -21.73
N GLY A 269 -4.62 -15.48 -22.11
CA GLY A 269 -5.83 -15.68 -21.30
C GLY A 269 -6.27 -17.13 -21.10
N CYS A 270 -5.48 -18.11 -21.55
CA CYS A 270 -5.83 -19.53 -21.49
C CYS A 270 -5.12 -20.23 -20.34
N GLY A 271 -5.91 -20.81 -19.43
CA GLY A 271 -5.46 -21.64 -18.32
C GLY A 271 -6.32 -21.42 -17.07
N PRO A 272 -6.51 -22.44 -16.21
CA PRO A 272 -7.22 -22.26 -14.95
C PRO A 272 -6.45 -21.27 -14.06
N LEU A 273 -7.18 -20.34 -13.43
CA LEU A 273 -6.70 -19.53 -12.31
C LEU A 273 -6.24 -20.50 -11.22
N THR A 274 -4.96 -20.90 -11.27
CA THR A 274 -4.39 -21.78 -10.26
C THR A 274 -4.10 -20.92 -9.04
N ARG A 275 -4.82 -21.30 -7.98
CA ARG A 275 -4.97 -20.71 -6.66
C ARG A 275 -3.70 -20.76 -5.83
#